data_AF-A0A4Y2HKY1-F1
#
_entry.id   AF-A0A4Y2HKY1-F1
#
_cell.length_a   1.000
_cell.length_b   1.000
_cell.length_c   1.000
_cell.angle_alpha   90.00
_cell.angle_beta   90.00
_cell.angle_gamma   90.00
#
_symmetry.space_group_name_H-M   'P 1'
#
loop_
_entity.id
_entity.type
_entity.pdbx_description
1 polymer ?
#
loop_
_entity_poly.entity_id
_entity_poly.type
_entity_poly.pdbx_seq_one_letter_code
_entity_poly.pdbx_strand_id
1 'polypeptide(L)'
;MGKKKSGPFSGQQIISNTSRASHFPTFFLIKRISSSNETFHSVSPFLVEKAIVSNIGEVKCTKKLRSGDLLVEVQSRKQSQQIVKVQTFSNIPVTVSPHASLNSSKGVITCGELLNVPTDEILKELQGQGVSHVRRISIWRDGQLLNTKHLILTFDSAKLPENIKAGYMRLSVRTYIPNPLRCFQCQRFGHSKTSCRGTLTCARCAEVGHESTDCTRAEKCVNCKGEHTSFSRNCSAWKQEKEIISTKIKKQISYQEARQLVKSQTPTPGNSYVSVAKKSFSAPHPPKKIPISLFLILNHLILLQEHLL
;
A
#
# COMPACT_ATOMS: atom_id res chain seq x y z
N MET A 1 27.74 -50.56 33.62
CA MET A 1 27.20 -50.76 32.26
C MET A 1 26.59 -49.45 31.76
N GLY A 2 27.16 -48.87 30.72
CA GLY A 2 26.63 -47.70 30.02
C GLY A 2 27.45 -47.50 28.75
N LYS A 3 26.93 -47.95 27.61
CA LYS A 3 27.68 -48.06 26.35
C LYS A 3 28.03 -46.67 25.80
N LYS A 4 29.33 -46.36 25.69
CA LYS A 4 29.85 -45.35 24.77
C LYS A 4 29.57 -45.80 23.33
N LYS A 5 28.99 -44.93 22.50
CA LYS A 5 29.00 -45.07 21.04
C LYS A 5 29.96 -44.05 20.45
N SER A 6 30.99 -44.55 19.79
CA SER A 6 31.88 -43.86 18.87
C SER A 6 31.32 -43.91 17.45
N GLY A 7 31.34 -42.79 16.73
CA GLY A 7 31.05 -42.73 15.29
C GLY A 7 31.23 -41.30 14.76
N PRO A 8 31.69 -41.12 13.51
CA PRO A 8 32.76 -40.16 13.22
C PRO A 8 32.31 -38.79 12.67
N PHE A 9 33.33 -37.93 12.68
CA PHE A 9 33.51 -36.65 12.00
C PHE A 9 32.86 -36.48 10.61
N SER A 10 32.68 -35.19 10.28
CA SER A 10 32.53 -34.60 8.94
C SER A 10 31.13 -34.59 8.32
N GLY A 11 30.25 -33.79 8.90
CA GLY A 11 29.23 -33.12 8.11
C GLY A 11 29.85 -31.95 7.36
N GLN A 12 30.57 -32.21 6.26
CA GLN A 12 30.64 -31.21 5.20
C GLN A 12 29.19 -30.97 4.78
N GLN A 13 28.60 -29.88 5.25
CA GLN A 13 27.44 -29.34 4.57
C GLN A 13 27.94 -28.99 3.18
N ILE A 14 27.61 -29.86 2.24
CA ILE A 14 27.52 -29.51 0.83
C ILE A 14 26.72 -28.22 0.85
N ILE A 15 27.41 -27.09 0.65
CA ILE A 15 26.79 -25.87 0.20
C ILE A 15 26.18 -26.31 -1.12
N SER A 16 24.91 -26.71 -1.07
CA SER A 16 24.07 -26.60 -2.23
C SER A 16 24.20 -25.13 -2.58
N ASN A 17 25.03 -24.87 -3.60
CA ASN A 17 24.90 -23.73 -4.46
C ASN A 17 23.43 -23.79 -4.90
N THR A 18 22.55 -23.26 -4.04
CA THR A 18 21.19 -22.92 -4.40
C THR A 18 21.41 -22.09 -5.62
N SER A 19 21.05 -22.69 -6.74
CA SER A 19 21.21 -22.16 -8.07
C SER A 19 20.99 -20.66 -7.97
N ARG A 20 21.92 -19.87 -8.50
CA ARG A 20 21.64 -18.49 -8.87
C ARG A 20 20.43 -18.60 -9.80
N ALA A 21 19.23 -18.65 -9.23
CA ALA A 21 17.97 -18.47 -9.91
C ALA A 21 18.11 -17.04 -10.37
N SER A 22 18.59 -16.94 -11.60
CA SER A 22 19.12 -15.75 -12.17
C SER A 22 18.00 -14.74 -12.17
N HIS A 23 17.94 -13.88 -11.15
CA HIS A 23 16.87 -12.89 -11.04
C HIS A 23 16.99 -12.00 -12.28
N PHE A 24 15.90 -11.88 -13.02
CA PHE A 24 15.80 -11.01 -14.18
C PHE A 24 14.68 -10.02 -13.91
N PRO A 25 14.80 -8.76 -14.36
CA PRO A 25 13.71 -7.81 -14.25
C PRO A 25 12.48 -8.33 -14.99
N THR A 26 11.32 -8.30 -14.33
CA THR A 26 10.03 -8.73 -14.89
C THR A 26 9.18 -7.57 -15.36
N PHE A 27 9.32 -6.40 -14.75
CA PHE A 27 8.56 -5.20 -15.08
C PHE A 27 9.41 -4.18 -15.84
N PHE A 28 8.93 -3.70 -16.97
CA PHE A 28 9.62 -2.71 -17.80
C PHE A 28 8.73 -1.52 -18.09
N LEU A 29 9.33 -0.33 -18.09
CA LEU A 29 8.71 0.90 -18.58
C LEU A 29 9.19 1.17 -20.00
N ILE A 30 8.23 1.36 -20.90
CA ILE A 30 8.47 1.79 -22.27
C ILE A 30 7.95 3.21 -22.40
N LYS A 31 8.86 4.13 -22.72
CA LYS A 31 8.56 5.54 -22.94
C LYS A 31 8.77 5.88 -24.40
N ARG A 32 7.87 6.69 -24.94
CA ARG A 32 8.03 7.24 -26.29
C ARG A 32 9.09 8.34 -26.26
N ILE A 33 9.99 8.33 -27.24
CA ILE A 33 10.89 9.45 -27.52
C ILE A 33 10.13 10.38 -28.47
N SER A 34 9.90 11.62 -28.06
CA SER A 34 9.22 12.63 -28.90
C SER A 34 9.71 14.02 -28.54
N SER A 35 9.93 14.86 -29.54
CA SER A 35 10.26 16.28 -29.39
C SER A 35 9.05 17.13 -29.00
N SER A 36 7.83 16.64 -29.23
CA SER A 36 6.56 17.32 -28.93
C SER A 36 5.84 16.75 -27.70
N ASN A 37 6.57 16.01 -26.84
CA ASN A 37 6.05 15.38 -25.61
C ASN A 37 4.85 14.44 -25.86
N GLU A 38 4.80 13.81 -27.02
CA GLU A 38 3.78 12.81 -27.33
C GLU A 38 3.97 11.53 -26.51
N THR A 39 2.87 10.89 -26.19
CA THR A 39 2.84 9.64 -25.40
C THR A 39 2.09 8.54 -26.13
N PHE A 40 1.94 7.36 -25.53
CA PHE A 40 1.10 6.30 -26.10
C PHE A 40 -0.41 6.56 -25.92
N HIS A 41 -0.83 7.74 -25.45
CA HIS A 41 -2.25 8.12 -25.46
C HIS A 41 -2.79 8.28 -26.88
N SER A 42 -1.98 8.77 -27.82
CA SER A 42 -2.36 8.97 -29.23
C SER A 42 -2.06 7.78 -30.12
N VAL A 43 -1.51 6.69 -29.57
CA VAL A 43 -1.11 5.51 -30.34
C VAL A 43 -2.19 4.42 -30.22
N SER A 44 -2.52 3.79 -31.34
CA SER A 44 -3.48 2.69 -31.39
C SER A 44 -3.05 1.53 -30.47
N PRO A 45 -3.93 1.01 -29.60
CA PRO A 45 -3.60 -0.13 -28.74
C PRO A 45 -3.25 -1.39 -29.54
N PHE A 46 -3.86 -1.59 -30.71
CA PHE A 46 -3.55 -2.72 -31.59
C PHE A 46 -2.15 -2.62 -32.21
N LEU A 47 -1.68 -1.40 -32.49
CA LEU A 47 -0.31 -1.19 -32.98
C LEU A 47 0.69 -1.52 -31.88
N VAL A 48 0.44 -1.05 -30.66
CA VAL A 48 1.27 -1.35 -29.48
C VAL A 48 1.35 -2.85 -29.25
N GLU A 49 0.21 -3.56 -29.28
CA GLU A 49 0.17 -5.00 -29.08
C GLU A 49 0.95 -5.76 -30.16
N LYS A 50 0.69 -5.46 -31.44
CA LYS A 50 1.43 -6.07 -32.56
C LYS A 50 2.94 -5.81 -32.46
N ALA A 51 3.35 -4.60 -32.08
CA ALA A 51 4.76 -4.27 -31.91
C ALA A 51 5.43 -5.02 -30.76
N ILE A 52 4.72 -5.21 -29.63
CA ILE A 52 5.22 -6.00 -28.51
C ILE A 52 5.36 -7.46 -28.92
N VAL A 53 4.31 -8.05 -29.50
CA VAL A 53 4.29 -9.46 -29.91
C VAL A 53 5.36 -9.74 -30.98
N SER A 54 5.56 -8.84 -31.95
CA SER A 54 6.57 -9.03 -32.99
C SER A 54 8.00 -8.95 -32.46
N ASN A 55 8.27 -8.12 -31.46
CA ASN A 55 9.63 -7.94 -30.92
C ASN A 55 9.99 -8.98 -29.85
N ILE A 56 9.05 -9.33 -28.97
CA ILE A 56 9.33 -10.15 -27.78
C ILE A 56 8.31 -11.27 -27.51
N GLY A 57 7.34 -11.48 -28.41
CA GLY A 57 6.27 -12.47 -28.25
C GLY A 57 5.20 -12.06 -27.23
N GLU A 58 4.33 -13.00 -26.89
CA GLU A 58 3.26 -12.78 -25.91
C GLU A 58 3.83 -12.55 -24.50
N VAL A 59 3.50 -11.40 -23.92
CA VAL A 59 3.91 -11.00 -22.57
C VAL A 59 2.81 -11.29 -21.56
N LYS A 60 3.11 -11.25 -20.25
CA LYS A 60 2.10 -11.51 -19.21
C LYS A 60 1.03 -10.44 -19.19
N CYS A 61 1.46 -9.19 -19.29
CA CYS A 61 0.55 -8.06 -19.23
C CYS A 61 1.19 -6.81 -19.82
N THR A 62 0.38 -6.00 -20.51
CA THR A 62 0.72 -4.65 -20.94
C THR A 62 -0.32 -3.69 -20.39
N LYS A 63 0.12 -2.65 -19.68
CA LYS A 63 -0.76 -1.63 -19.08
C LYS A 63 -0.29 -0.24 -19.48
N LYS A 64 -1.20 0.59 -20.00
CA LYS A 64 -0.93 2.02 -20.18
C LYS A 64 -1.05 2.75 -18.85
N LEU A 65 0.00 3.47 -18.47
CA LEU A 65 0.05 4.27 -17.25
C LEU A 65 -0.61 5.64 -17.46
N ARG A 66 -0.95 6.31 -16.36
CA ARG A 66 -1.49 7.68 -16.41
C ARG A 66 -0.51 8.69 -17.02
N SER A 67 0.80 8.43 -16.94
CA SER A 67 1.81 9.24 -17.65
C SER A 67 1.70 9.14 -19.16
N GLY A 68 1.03 8.09 -19.68
CA GLY A 68 1.02 7.75 -21.10
C GLY A 68 2.13 6.80 -21.52
N ASP A 69 2.96 6.36 -20.58
CA ASP A 69 3.95 5.30 -20.78
C ASP A 69 3.29 3.92 -20.75
N LEU A 70 4.00 2.90 -21.23
CA LEU A 70 3.57 1.51 -21.12
C LEU A 70 4.36 0.79 -20.01
N LEU A 71 3.65 0.06 -19.16
CA LEU A 71 4.20 -0.92 -18.25
C LEU A 71 4.01 -2.32 -18.86
N VAL A 72 5.11 -3.03 -19.07
CA VAL A 72 5.11 -4.40 -19.61
C VAL A 72 5.63 -5.36 -18.56
N GLU A 73 4.89 -6.43 -18.29
CA GLU A 73 5.30 -7.55 -17.44
C GLU A 73 5.68 -8.74 -18.33
N VAL A 74 6.95 -9.12 -18.32
CA VAL A 74 7.47 -10.26 -19.09
C VAL A 74 7.37 -11.57 -18.30
N GLN A 75 7.33 -12.69 -19.01
CA GLN A 75 7.17 -14.03 -18.40
C GLN A 75 8.50 -14.79 -18.29
N SER A 76 9.50 -14.44 -19.11
CA SER A 76 10.75 -15.20 -19.20
C SER A 76 11.99 -14.33 -19.23
N ARG A 77 13.13 -14.93 -18.85
CA ARG A 77 14.46 -14.33 -18.99
C ARG A 77 14.77 -13.93 -20.42
N LYS A 78 14.37 -14.75 -21.40
CA LYS A 78 14.57 -14.47 -22.83
C LYS A 78 13.88 -13.15 -23.21
N GLN A 79 12.63 -12.98 -22.82
CA GLN A 79 11.88 -11.74 -23.05
C GLN A 79 12.50 -10.54 -22.33
N SER A 80 12.91 -10.72 -21.07
CA SER A 80 13.62 -9.69 -20.30
C SER A 80 14.90 -9.20 -21.00
N GLN A 81 15.64 -10.10 -21.63
CA GLN A 81 16.84 -9.76 -22.40
C GLN A 81 16.52 -9.13 -23.78
N GLN A 82 15.41 -9.52 -24.41
CA GLN A 82 15.00 -8.98 -25.70
C GLN A 82 14.37 -7.59 -25.58
N ILE A 83 13.51 -7.36 -24.58
CA ILE A 83 12.77 -6.10 -24.43
C ILE A 83 13.69 -4.90 -24.22
N VAL A 84 14.82 -5.07 -23.53
CA VAL A 84 15.82 -4.01 -23.32
C VAL A 84 16.46 -3.56 -24.63
N LYS A 85 16.49 -4.41 -25.66
CA LYS A 85 17.06 -4.10 -26.97
C LYS A 85 16.08 -3.38 -27.90
N VAL A 86 14.80 -3.28 -27.52
CA VAL A 86 13.79 -2.62 -28.34
C VAL A 86 14.04 -1.11 -28.33
N GLN A 87 14.18 -0.55 -29.53
CA GLN A 87 14.40 0.88 -29.73
C GLN A 87 13.25 1.55 -30.48
N THR A 88 12.42 0.77 -31.19
CA THR A 88 11.29 1.29 -31.96
C THR A 88 10.07 0.37 -31.85
N PHE A 89 8.89 0.98 -31.85
CA PHE A 89 7.61 0.32 -32.09
C PHE A 89 7.07 0.80 -33.43
N SER A 90 7.25 -0.03 -34.47
CA SER A 90 7.05 0.38 -35.86
C SER A 90 7.93 1.60 -36.18
N ASN A 91 7.33 2.78 -36.39
CA ASN A 91 8.05 4.03 -36.68
C ASN A 91 8.17 4.95 -35.45
N ILE A 92 7.79 4.47 -34.27
CA ILE A 92 7.81 5.26 -33.03
C ILE A 92 9.07 4.92 -32.25
N PRO A 93 10.02 5.86 -32.08
CA PRO A 93 11.20 5.62 -31.25
C PRO A 93 10.82 5.54 -29.77
N VAL A 94 11.42 4.59 -29.05
CA VAL A 94 11.12 4.29 -27.65
C VAL A 94 12.40 4.06 -26.84
N THR A 95 12.31 4.34 -25.54
CA THR A 95 13.28 3.87 -24.54
C THR A 95 12.63 2.82 -23.65
N VAL A 96 13.36 1.74 -23.37
CA VAL A 96 12.95 0.71 -22.43
C VAL A 96 13.87 0.73 -21.22
N SER A 97 13.28 0.68 -20.02
CA SER A 97 14.04 0.58 -18.77
C SER A 97 13.35 -0.34 -17.77
N PRO A 98 14.09 -1.10 -16.94
CA PRO A 98 13.50 -1.83 -15.83
C PRO A 98 12.73 -0.89 -14.90
N HIS A 99 11.54 -1.31 -14.48
CA HIS A 99 10.76 -0.54 -13.52
C HIS A 99 11.44 -0.58 -12.14
N ALA A 100 11.89 0.58 -11.65
CA ALA A 100 12.71 0.68 -10.44
C ALA A 100 12.07 0.05 -9.19
N SER A 101 10.80 0.32 -8.91
CA SER A 101 10.16 -0.18 -7.68
C SER A 101 9.55 -1.58 -7.79
N LEU A 102 8.94 -1.95 -8.92
CA LEU A 102 8.28 -3.25 -9.11
C LEU A 102 9.26 -4.42 -9.24
N ASN A 103 10.51 -4.15 -9.63
CA ASN A 103 11.57 -5.17 -9.63
C ASN A 103 12.41 -5.15 -8.34
N SER A 104 11.98 -4.40 -7.32
CA SER A 104 12.71 -4.27 -6.06
C SER A 104 11.84 -4.69 -4.89
N SER A 105 12.48 -5.12 -3.81
CA SER A 105 11.82 -5.40 -2.54
C SER A 105 12.53 -4.66 -1.42
N LYS A 106 11.82 -4.41 -0.32
CA LYS A 106 12.40 -3.73 0.85
C LYS A 106 12.23 -4.59 2.08
N GLY A 107 13.34 -4.81 2.78
CA GLY A 107 13.41 -5.57 4.02
C GLY A 107 13.88 -4.71 5.17
N VAL A 108 13.57 -5.13 6.38
CA VAL A 108 14.10 -4.56 7.63
C VAL A 108 14.89 -5.63 8.34
N ILE A 109 16.14 -5.31 8.67
CA ILE A 109 16.96 -6.09 9.59
C ILE A 109 17.09 -5.33 10.92
N THR A 110 17.32 -6.08 11.99
CA THR A 110 17.57 -5.53 13.33
C THR A 110 18.87 -6.12 13.85
N CYS A 111 19.89 -5.29 14.06
CA CYS A 111 21.22 -5.73 14.49
C CYS A 111 21.91 -4.59 15.25
N GLY A 112 22.30 -4.87 16.50
CA GLY A 112 22.91 -3.85 17.38
C GLY A 112 24.37 -3.60 17.04
N GLU A 113 25.06 -4.62 16.56
CA GLU A 113 26.45 -4.62 16.12
C GLU A 113 26.67 -3.69 14.92
N LEU A 114 25.64 -3.55 14.08
CA LEU A 114 25.63 -2.61 12.96
C LEU A 114 25.16 -1.21 13.36
N LEU A 115 24.97 -0.86 14.63
CA LEU A 115 24.43 0.44 15.04
C LEU A 115 25.32 1.61 14.60
N ASN A 116 26.63 1.48 14.80
CA ASN A 116 27.61 2.54 14.55
C ASN A 116 28.37 2.37 13.23
N VAL A 117 28.09 1.31 12.48
CA VAL A 117 28.71 1.08 11.17
C VAL A 117 28.08 2.02 10.14
N PRO A 118 28.88 2.77 9.34
CA PRO A 118 28.36 3.62 8.27
C PRO A 118 27.51 2.84 7.26
N THR A 119 26.46 3.46 6.73
CA THR A 119 25.55 2.79 5.79
C THR A 119 26.21 2.42 4.46
N ASP A 120 27.22 3.17 4.04
CA ASP A 120 27.95 2.92 2.79
C ASP A 120 28.85 1.68 2.89
N GLU A 121 29.45 1.46 4.06
CA GLU A 121 30.20 0.23 4.37
C GLU A 121 29.26 -0.98 4.40
N ILE A 122 28.12 -0.87 5.09
CA ILE A 122 27.09 -1.93 5.11
C ILE A 122 26.60 -2.24 3.69
N LEU A 123 26.37 -1.21 2.87
CA LEU A 123 25.94 -1.39 1.49
C LEU A 123 27.00 -2.16 0.68
N LYS A 124 28.27 -1.76 0.78
CA LYS A 124 29.38 -2.42 0.10
C LYS A 124 29.47 -3.91 0.46
N GLU A 125 29.41 -4.24 1.74
CA GLU A 125 29.51 -5.63 2.22
C GLU A 125 28.27 -6.49 1.86
N LEU A 126 27.10 -5.88 1.72
CA LEU A 126 25.86 -6.59 1.39
C LEU A 126 25.51 -6.58 -0.10
N GLN A 127 26.25 -5.84 -0.95
CA GLN A 127 25.96 -5.70 -2.38
C GLN A 127 25.99 -7.06 -3.10
N GLY A 128 26.90 -7.96 -2.72
CA GLY A 128 26.98 -9.32 -3.27
C GLY A 128 25.74 -10.19 -3.01
N GLN A 129 24.85 -9.76 -2.11
CA GLN A 129 23.58 -10.41 -1.77
C GLN A 129 22.37 -9.67 -2.38
N GLY A 130 22.59 -8.79 -3.36
CA GLY A 130 21.54 -8.07 -4.09
C GLY A 130 21.03 -6.82 -3.38
N VAL A 131 21.72 -6.33 -2.34
CA VAL A 131 21.36 -5.06 -1.69
C VAL A 131 21.83 -3.90 -2.56
N SER A 132 20.90 -3.04 -2.98
CA SER A 132 21.15 -1.86 -3.80
C SER A 132 21.11 -0.56 -3.02
N HIS A 133 20.48 -0.53 -1.84
CA HIS A 133 20.42 0.65 -0.99
C HIS A 133 20.21 0.28 0.48
N VAL A 134 20.87 1.01 1.37
CA VAL A 134 20.76 0.86 2.83
C VAL A 134 20.29 2.19 3.42
N ARG A 135 19.24 2.13 4.25
CA ARG A 135 18.75 3.29 4.99
C ARG A 135 18.62 2.96 6.47
N ARG A 136 19.31 3.72 7.32
CA ARG A 136 19.15 3.64 8.77
C ARG A 136 17.87 4.33 9.23
N ILE A 137 17.14 3.67 10.14
CA ILE A 137 16.02 4.31 10.82
C ILE A 137 16.59 5.11 11.98
N SER A 138 16.27 6.39 12.03
CA SER A 138 16.66 7.30 13.12
C SER A 138 15.40 7.86 13.79
N ILE A 139 15.52 8.21 15.06
CA ILE A 139 14.45 8.74 15.89
C ILE A 139 14.89 10.04 16.54
N TRP A 140 13.98 11.00 16.67
CA TRP A 140 14.22 12.21 17.45
C TRP A 140 13.93 11.93 18.93
N ARG A 141 14.89 12.23 19.80
CA ARG A 141 14.74 12.23 21.26
C ARG A 141 15.55 13.39 21.82
N ASP A 142 14.94 14.15 22.74
CA ASP A 142 15.60 15.26 23.46
C ASP A 142 16.34 16.25 22.54
N GLY A 143 15.73 16.59 21.40
CA GLY A 143 16.30 17.50 20.40
C GLY A 143 17.43 16.92 19.56
N GLN A 144 17.78 15.64 19.71
CA GLN A 144 18.83 14.96 18.95
C GLN A 144 18.28 13.85 18.06
N LEU A 145 18.87 13.70 16.86
CA LEU A 145 18.56 12.62 15.94
C LEU A 145 19.42 11.40 16.26
N LEU A 146 18.82 10.38 16.88
CA LEU A 146 19.49 9.16 17.29
C LEU A 146 19.28 8.04 16.28
N ASN A 147 20.38 7.40 15.91
CA ASN A 147 20.37 6.19 15.10
C ASN A 147 19.76 5.01 15.86
N THR A 148 19.03 4.15 15.15
CA THR A 148 18.53 2.90 15.71
C THR A 148 19.25 1.69 15.12
N LYS A 149 19.09 0.53 15.78
CA LYS A 149 19.57 -0.77 15.31
C LYS A 149 18.81 -1.34 14.10
N HIS A 150 17.85 -0.60 13.56
CA HIS A 150 17.01 -1.03 12.45
C HIS A 150 17.48 -0.42 11.14
N LEU A 151 17.73 -1.28 10.15
CA LEU A 151 18.14 -0.89 8.80
C LEU A 151 17.08 -1.34 7.81
N ILE A 152 16.72 -0.46 6.88
CA ILE A 152 15.90 -0.80 5.72
C ILE A 152 16.84 -1.08 4.57
N LEU A 153 16.79 -2.29 4.05
CA LEU A 153 17.53 -2.74 2.89
C LEU A 153 16.61 -2.71 1.67
N THR A 154 17.08 -2.17 0.55
CA THR A 154 16.43 -2.32 -0.74
C THR A 154 17.19 -3.38 -1.52
N PHE A 155 16.48 -4.40 -1.99
CA PHE A 155 17.01 -5.47 -2.82
C PHE A 155 16.64 -5.21 -4.28
N ASP A 156 17.53 -5.59 -5.20
CA ASP A 156 17.34 -5.55 -6.66
C ASP A 156 16.45 -6.68 -7.20
N SER A 157 15.83 -7.45 -6.30
CA SER A 157 14.85 -8.49 -6.59
C SER A 157 13.46 -8.11 -6.07
N ALA A 158 12.43 -8.41 -6.85
CA ALA A 158 11.04 -8.32 -6.43
C ALA A 158 10.70 -9.27 -5.26
N LYS A 159 11.40 -10.40 -5.14
CA LYS A 159 11.23 -11.35 -4.05
C LYS A 159 12.18 -11.02 -2.91
N LEU A 160 11.61 -10.82 -1.72
CA LEU A 160 12.40 -10.55 -0.52
C LEU A 160 13.11 -11.82 -0.04
N PRO A 161 14.44 -11.80 0.20
CA PRO A 161 15.12 -12.91 0.85
C PRO A 161 14.68 -13.01 2.31
N GLU A 162 14.65 -14.22 2.87
CA GLU A 162 14.28 -14.43 4.28
C GLU A 162 15.41 -14.05 5.23
N ASN A 163 16.66 -14.20 4.79
CA ASN A 163 17.85 -13.98 5.58
C ASN A 163 18.97 -13.41 4.72
N ILE A 164 19.89 -12.69 5.35
CA ILE A 164 21.16 -12.27 4.78
C ILE A 164 22.31 -12.62 5.73
N LYS A 165 23.53 -12.65 5.21
CA LYS A 165 24.76 -12.81 5.98
C LYS A 165 25.45 -11.45 6.14
N ALA A 166 25.69 -11.00 7.37
CA ALA A 166 26.45 -9.79 7.67
C ALA A 166 27.66 -10.19 8.52
N GLY A 167 28.86 -10.20 7.91
CA GLY A 167 30.06 -10.79 8.53
C GLY A 167 29.82 -12.26 8.89
N TYR A 168 29.94 -12.60 10.17
CA TYR A 168 29.67 -13.94 10.71
C TYR A 168 28.19 -14.17 11.08
N MET A 169 27.34 -13.13 11.05
CA MET A 169 25.96 -13.21 11.51
C MET A 169 24.99 -13.56 10.39
N ARG A 170 23.97 -14.37 10.71
CA ARG A 170 22.81 -14.59 9.85
C ARG A 170 21.64 -13.77 10.39
N LEU A 171 21.20 -12.76 9.63
CA LEU A 171 20.15 -11.82 10.04
C LEU A 171 18.85 -12.13 9.30
N SER A 172 17.75 -12.24 10.05
CA SER A 172 16.42 -12.35 9.47
C SER A 172 15.98 -11.03 8.83
N VAL A 173 15.39 -11.12 7.66
CA VAL A 173 14.88 -9.98 6.90
C VAL A 173 13.35 -9.99 6.98
N ARG A 174 12.78 -8.94 7.55
CA ARG A 174 11.32 -8.77 7.64
C ARG A 174 10.83 -7.83 6.55
N THR A 175 9.65 -8.07 6.00
CA THR A 175 9.05 -7.17 5.00
C THR A 175 8.90 -5.75 5.53
N TYR A 176 9.42 -4.76 4.79
CA TYR A 176 9.24 -3.35 5.14
C TYR A 176 7.84 -2.87 4.72
N ILE A 177 7.06 -2.39 5.70
CA ILE A 177 5.75 -1.77 5.45
C ILE A 177 5.85 -0.27 5.77
N PRO A 178 5.91 0.62 4.76
CA PRO A 178 6.04 2.06 4.98
C PRO A 178 4.79 2.64 5.64
N ASN A 179 4.92 3.83 6.24
CA ASN A 179 3.76 4.56 6.72
C ASN A 179 2.95 5.14 5.55
N PRO A 180 1.63 5.31 5.70
CA PRO A 180 0.80 6.03 4.74
C PRO A 180 1.44 7.34 4.29
N LEU A 181 1.56 7.51 2.97
CA LEU A 181 2.06 8.74 2.38
C LEU A 181 1.00 9.83 2.57
N ARG A 182 1.26 10.80 3.45
CA ARG A 182 0.44 11.99 3.63
C ARG A 182 0.97 13.12 2.76
N CYS A 183 0.09 13.72 1.97
CA CYS A 183 0.43 14.92 1.21
C CYS A 183 0.56 16.12 2.16
N PHE A 184 1.71 16.77 2.18
CA PHE A 184 1.93 17.95 3.03
C PHE A 184 1.20 19.23 2.55
N GLN A 185 0.62 19.21 1.34
CA GLN A 185 -0.22 20.30 0.83
C GLN A 185 -1.66 20.17 1.31
N CYS A 186 -2.35 19.06 0.95
CA CYS A 186 -3.78 18.90 1.19
C CYS A 186 -4.12 17.93 2.33
N GLN A 187 -3.12 17.37 3.02
CA GLN A 187 -3.24 16.44 4.15
C GLN A 187 -3.91 15.09 3.87
N ARG A 188 -4.33 14.82 2.63
CA ARG A 188 -4.90 13.53 2.22
C ARG A 188 -3.81 12.47 2.01
N PHE A 189 -4.17 11.21 2.21
CA PHE A 189 -3.26 10.10 1.93
C PHE A 189 -3.17 9.76 0.43
N GLY A 190 -2.07 9.13 0.03
CA GLY A 190 -1.89 8.46 -1.26
C GLY A 190 -1.10 9.22 -2.33
N HIS A 191 -0.67 10.45 -2.07
CA HIS A 191 0.14 11.23 -3.02
C HIS A 191 1.11 12.19 -2.34
N SER A 192 2.15 12.60 -3.07
CA SER A 192 3.13 13.60 -2.64
C SER A 192 2.61 15.02 -2.90
N LYS A 193 3.30 16.03 -2.33
CA LYS A 193 3.07 17.45 -2.64
C LYS A 193 3.23 17.76 -4.14
N THR A 194 4.23 17.17 -4.79
CA THR A 194 4.53 17.36 -6.21
C THR A 194 3.43 16.86 -7.16
N SER A 195 2.67 15.84 -6.76
CA SER A 195 1.54 15.31 -7.53
C SER A 195 0.19 15.81 -7.03
N CYS A 196 0.19 16.76 -6.10
CA CYS A 196 -1.03 17.26 -5.49
C CYS A 196 -1.78 18.20 -6.44
N ARG A 197 -3.10 18.01 -6.51
CA ARG A 197 -4.04 18.93 -7.18
C ARG A 197 -4.97 19.62 -6.19
N GLY A 198 -4.67 19.50 -4.90
CA GLY A 198 -5.45 20.06 -3.82
C GLY A 198 -4.91 21.41 -3.37
N THR A 199 -5.72 22.10 -2.58
CA THR A 199 -5.35 23.37 -1.94
C THR A 199 -4.53 23.14 -0.67
N LEU A 200 -3.82 24.19 -0.24
CA LEU A 200 -3.15 24.19 1.06
C LEU A 200 -4.20 23.99 2.16
N THR A 201 -4.02 22.94 2.97
CA THR A 201 -4.93 22.58 4.05
C THR A 201 -4.14 22.37 5.32
N CYS A 202 -4.61 22.96 6.42
CA CYS A 202 -3.94 22.86 7.71
C CYS A 202 -4.00 21.44 8.26
N ALA A 203 -2.85 20.91 8.67
CA ALA A 203 -2.76 19.57 9.26
C ALA A 203 -3.44 19.46 10.63
N ARG A 204 -3.62 20.58 11.35
CA ARG A 204 -4.24 20.62 12.67
C ARG A 204 -5.77 20.68 12.58
N CYS A 205 -6.32 21.68 11.89
CA CYS A 205 -7.76 21.98 11.91
C CYS A 205 -8.52 21.66 10.61
N ALA A 206 -7.84 21.10 9.60
CA ALA A 206 -8.42 20.76 8.29
C ALA A 206 -8.98 21.93 7.45
N GLU A 207 -8.82 23.18 7.89
CA GLU A 207 -9.23 24.37 7.14
C GLU A 207 -8.20 24.73 6.06
N VAL A 208 -8.69 25.33 4.99
CA VAL A 208 -7.86 25.74 3.84
C VAL A 208 -7.13 27.06 4.09
N GLY A 209 -6.03 27.30 3.38
CA GLY A 209 -5.40 28.62 3.27
C GLY A 209 -4.31 28.97 4.29
N HIS A 210 -3.91 28.05 5.17
CA HIS A 210 -2.78 28.27 6.10
C HIS A 210 -2.07 26.96 6.50
N GLU A 211 -0.86 27.09 7.05
CA GLU A 211 -0.06 25.99 7.58
C GLU A 211 -0.37 25.70 9.06
N SER A 212 0.09 24.55 9.58
CA SER A 212 -0.21 24.13 10.95
C SER A 212 0.71 24.70 12.03
N THR A 213 1.83 25.33 11.67
CA THR A 213 2.89 25.75 12.60
C THR A 213 2.35 26.62 13.74
N ASP A 214 1.54 27.62 13.41
CA ASP A 214 0.98 28.57 14.38
C ASP A 214 -0.54 28.41 14.56
N CYS A 215 -1.08 27.27 14.12
CA CYS A 215 -2.50 27.02 14.21
C CYS A 215 -2.89 26.61 15.64
N THR A 216 -3.76 27.39 16.28
CA THR A 216 -4.34 27.13 17.61
C THR A 216 -5.78 26.63 17.56
N ARG A 217 -6.38 26.54 16.37
CA ARG A 217 -7.76 26.07 16.19
C ARG A 217 -7.94 24.62 16.65
N ALA A 218 -9.18 24.27 16.96
CA ALA A 218 -9.58 22.92 17.35
C ALA A 218 -9.10 21.88 16.32
N GLU A 219 -8.63 20.74 16.83
CA GLU A 219 -8.08 19.69 15.97
C GLU A 219 -9.17 18.98 15.18
N LYS A 220 -8.91 18.79 13.89
CA LYS A 220 -9.81 18.10 12.97
C LYS A 220 -9.02 17.42 11.88
N CYS A 221 -9.30 16.13 11.68
CA CYS A 221 -8.62 15.34 10.68
C CYS A 221 -9.27 15.50 9.30
N VAL A 222 -8.48 15.80 8.27
CA VAL A 222 -8.96 15.87 6.87
C VAL A 222 -9.57 14.54 6.41
N ASN A 223 -9.00 13.42 6.86
CA ASN A 223 -9.26 12.09 6.32
C ASN A 223 -10.44 11.38 6.98
N CYS A 224 -10.56 11.44 8.31
CA CYS A 224 -11.65 10.77 9.04
C CYS A 224 -12.61 11.73 9.75
N LYS A 225 -12.38 13.05 9.68
CA LYS A 225 -13.19 14.10 10.32
C LYS A 225 -13.25 14.05 11.85
N GLY A 226 -12.41 13.25 12.50
CA GLY A 226 -12.33 13.16 13.97
C GLY A 226 -11.49 14.26 14.60
N GLU A 227 -11.60 14.37 15.93
CA GLU A 227 -10.95 15.38 16.79
C GLU A 227 -9.49 15.03 17.06
N HIS A 228 -8.67 15.10 16.02
CA HIS A 228 -7.22 14.96 16.10
C HIS A 228 -6.55 15.53 14.85
N THR A 229 -5.26 15.84 14.95
CA THR A 229 -4.47 16.25 13.79
C THR A 229 -4.41 15.21 12.68
N SER A 230 -4.28 15.66 11.43
CA SER A 230 -4.19 14.79 10.23
C SER A 230 -2.96 13.88 10.19
N PHE A 231 -2.01 14.02 11.12
CA PHE A 231 -0.84 13.16 11.26
C PHE A 231 -0.94 12.15 12.43
N SER A 232 -2.07 12.09 13.13
CA SER A 232 -2.31 11.14 14.21
C SER A 232 -2.29 9.68 13.72
N ARG A 233 -1.53 8.82 14.41
CA ARG A 233 -1.48 7.37 14.17
C ARG A 233 -2.72 6.62 14.69
N ASN A 234 -3.51 7.28 15.55
CA ASN A 234 -4.74 6.70 16.08
C ASN A 234 -5.94 6.89 15.14
N CYS A 235 -5.77 7.69 14.08
CA CYS A 235 -6.79 7.93 13.05
C CYS A 235 -7.25 6.61 12.39
N SER A 236 -8.58 6.40 12.31
CA SER A 236 -9.16 5.22 11.66
C SER A 236 -8.80 5.15 10.17
N ALA A 237 -8.85 6.27 9.45
CA ALA A 237 -8.43 6.36 8.06
C ALA A 237 -6.94 6.04 7.88
N TRP A 238 -6.09 6.44 8.84
CA TRP A 238 -4.66 6.08 8.82
C TRP A 238 -4.46 4.58 9.01
N LYS A 239 -5.15 3.95 9.96
CA LYS A 239 -5.08 2.50 10.20
C LYS A 239 -5.55 1.71 8.98
N GLN A 240 -6.66 2.12 8.37
CA GLN A 240 -7.16 1.51 7.13
C GLN A 240 -6.14 1.65 6.00
N GLU A 241 -5.57 2.84 5.79
CA GLU A 241 -4.57 3.06 4.75
C GLU A 241 -3.28 2.24 5.01
N LYS A 242 -2.87 2.11 6.27
CA LYS A 242 -1.75 1.24 6.67
C LYS A 242 -2.03 -0.22 6.31
N GLU A 243 -3.26 -0.70 6.52
CA GLU A 243 -3.65 -2.07 6.18
C GLU A 243 -3.69 -2.30 4.67
N ILE A 244 -4.17 -1.32 3.89
CA ILE A 244 -4.12 -1.36 2.42
C ILE A 244 -2.67 -1.51 1.93
N ILE A 245 -1.74 -0.72 2.47
CA ILE A 245 -0.32 -0.78 2.12
C ILE A 245 0.29 -2.13 2.54
N SER A 246 -0.04 -2.61 3.74
CA SER A 246 0.36 -3.93 4.25
C SER A 246 -0.09 -5.04 3.30
N THR A 247 -1.37 -5.06 2.94
CA THR A 247 -1.98 -6.05 2.05
C THR A 247 -1.36 -5.99 0.65
N LYS A 248 -1.18 -4.79 0.09
CA LYS A 248 -0.51 -4.57 -1.20
C LYS A 248 0.85 -5.25 -1.25
N ILE A 249 1.69 -5.03 -0.23
CA ILE A 249 3.05 -5.56 -0.18
C ILE A 249 3.07 -7.05 0.12
N LYS A 250 2.27 -7.53 1.09
CA LYS A 250 2.24 -8.94 1.46
C LYS A 250 1.70 -9.84 0.36
N LYS A 251 0.68 -9.38 -0.38
CA LYS A 251 0.05 -10.14 -1.47
C LYS A 251 0.63 -9.83 -2.86
N GLN A 252 1.54 -8.84 -2.97
CA GLN A 252 2.14 -8.41 -4.24
C GLN A 252 1.10 -8.05 -5.32
N ILE A 253 0.06 -7.33 -4.90
CA ILE A 253 -1.05 -6.89 -5.77
C ILE A 253 -1.02 -5.36 -5.98
N SER A 254 -1.83 -4.86 -6.90
CA SER A 254 -1.97 -3.42 -7.08
C SER A 254 -2.61 -2.75 -5.85
N TYR A 255 -2.38 -1.45 -5.73
CA TYR A 255 -2.99 -0.66 -4.65
C TYR A 255 -4.53 -0.68 -4.69
N GLN A 256 -5.12 -0.70 -5.89
CA GLN A 256 -6.58 -0.74 -6.07
C GLN A 256 -7.16 -2.07 -5.62
N GLU A 257 -6.53 -3.19 -6.00
CA GLU A 257 -6.94 -4.53 -5.56
C GLU A 257 -6.81 -4.67 -4.03
N ALA A 258 -5.69 -4.22 -3.45
CA ALA A 258 -5.51 -4.22 -2.00
C ALA A 258 -6.58 -3.40 -1.28
N ARG A 259 -6.93 -2.23 -1.82
CA ARG A 259 -7.99 -1.37 -1.29
C ARG A 259 -9.36 -2.05 -1.36
N GLN A 260 -9.68 -2.76 -2.44
CA GLN A 260 -10.93 -3.51 -2.58
C GLN A 260 -11.00 -4.66 -1.58
N LEU A 261 -9.91 -5.43 -1.41
CA LEU A 261 -9.84 -6.53 -0.45
C LEU A 261 -9.99 -6.06 1.00
N VAL A 262 -9.32 -4.98 1.39
CA VAL A 262 -9.48 -4.45 2.76
C VAL A 262 -10.90 -3.94 2.97
N LYS A 263 -11.49 -3.27 1.98
CA LYS A 263 -12.88 -2.81 2.05
C LYS A 263 -13.87 -3.97 2.18
N SER A 264 -13.69 -5.08 1.46
CA SER A 264 -14.60 -6.23 1.55
C SER A 264 -14.50 -6.97 2.88
N GLN A 265 -13.35 -6.90 3.55
CA GLN A 265 -13.14 -7.50 4.88
C GLN A 265 -13.62 -6.63 6.03
N THR A 266 -13.81 -5.31 5.81
CA THR A 266 -14.26 -4.40 6.86
C THR A 266 -15.80 -4.40 6.88
N PRO A 267 -16.46 -4.79 7.97
CA PRO A 267 -17.92 -4.76 8.05
C PRO A 267 -18.42 -3.32 7.84
N THR A 268 -19.40 -3.14 6.96
CA THR A 268 -20.07 -1.84 6.78
C THR A 268 -20.69 -1.42 8.12
N PRO A 269 -20.43 -0.20 8.63
CA PRO A 269 -21.10 0.31 9.82
C PRO A 269 -22.61 0.30 9.56
N GLY A 270 -23.35 -0.58 10.24
CA GLY A 270 -24.79 -0.76 10.06
C GLY A 270 -25.25 -2.20 9.80
N ASN A 271 -24.38 -3.09 9.34
CA ASN A 271 -24.72 -4.48 9.03
C ASN A 271 -24.08 -5.51 9.99
N SER A 272 -23.62 -5.08 11.17
CA SER A 272 -23.21 -6.03 12.20
C SER A 272 -24.46 -6.54 12.93
N TYR A 273 -24.44 -7.79 13.39
CA TYR A 273 -25.50 -8.35 14.23
C TYR A 273 -25.84 -7.43 15.42
N VAL A 274 -24.83 -6.73 15.96
CA VAL A 274 -24.98 -5.75 17.04
C VAL A 274 -25.77 -4.51 16.63
N SER A 275 -25.61 -4.00 15.40
CA SER A 275 -26.40 -2.85 14.91
C SER A 275 -27.84 -3.23 14.56
N VAL A 276 -28.06 -4.46 14.09
CA VAL A 276 -29.42 -5.01 13.92
C VAL A 276 -30.10 -5.21 15.27
N ALA A 277 -29.41 -5.83 16.24
CA ALA A 277 -29.93 -6.05 17.59
C ALA A 277 -30.26 -4.73 18.31
N LYS A 278 -29.42 -3.69 18.17
CA LYS A 278 -29.73 -2.36 18.74
C LYS A 278 -30.95 -1.69 18.11
N LYS A 279 -31.27 -2.00 16.85
CA LYS A 279 -32.46 -1.49 16.16
C LYS A 279 -33.74 -2.19 16.64
N SER A 280 -33.64 -3.42 17.17
CA SER A 280 -34.76 -4.16 17.77
C SER A 280 -35.10 -3.72 19.20
N PHE A 281 -34.26 -2.92 19.86
CA PHE A 281 -34.48 -2.46 21.23
C PHE A 281 -34.95 -1.00 21.35
N SER A 282 -35.31 -0.33 20.25
CA SER A 282 -36.09 0.91 20.37
C SER A 282 -37.48 0.56 20.86
N ALA A 283 -37.76 0.93 22.12
CA ALA A 283 -39.00 0.68 22.83
C ALA A 283 -40.26 1.06 22.00
N PRO A 284 -41.38 0.33 22.16
CA PRO A 284 -42.63 0.69 21.51
C PRO A 284 -43.06 2.09 21.95
N HIS A 285 -43.45 2.91 20.97
CA HIS A 285 -44.14 4.18 21.22
C HIS A 285 -45.36 3.96 22.12
N PRO A 286 -45.66 4.86 23.08
CA PRO A 286 -46.91 4.78 23.80
C PRO A 286 -48.08 4.97 22.83
N PRO A 287 -49.21 4.27 23.01
CA PRO A 287 -50.36 4.39 22.12
C PRO A 287 -50.85 5.84 22.09
N LYS A 288 -51.11 6.34 20.88
CA LYS A 288 -51.72 7.67 20.66
C LYS A 288 -53.05 7.71 21.41
N LYS A 289 -53.20 8.67 22.33
CA LYS A 289 -54.49 8.98 22.95
C LYS A 289 -55.47 9.38 21.84
N ILE A 290 -56.53 8.60 21.69
CA ILE A 290 -57.68 8.96 20.86
C ILE A 290 -58.35 10.16 21.54
N PRO A 291 -58.65 11.26 20.81
CA PRO A 291 -59.31 12.42 21.41
C PRO A 291 -60.72 12.04 21.89
N ILE A 292 -61.05 12.46 23.11
CA ILE A 292 -62.31 12.18 23.83
C ILE A 292 -63.55 12.74 23.09
N SER A 293 -63.38 13.55 22.03
CA SER A 293 -64.48 14.07 21.22
C SER A 293 -65.18 13.04 20.33
N LEU A 294 -64.62 11.83 20.14
CA LEU A 294 -65.27 10.75 19.38
C LEU A 294 -66.14 9.82 20.24
N PHE A 295 -66.04 9.88 21.57
CA PHE A 295 -66.85 9.03 22.45
C PHE A 295 -68.26 9.59 22.69
N LEU A 296 -68.45 10.91 22.53
CA LEU A 296 -69.76 11.56 22.69
C LEU A 296 -70.64 11.46 21.44
N ILE A 297 -70.07 11.20 20.26
CA ILE A 297 -70.84 11.07 19.02
C ILE A 297 -71.43 9.66 18.86
N LEU A 298 -70.75 8.62 19.35
CA LEU A 298 -71.31 7.25 19.32
C LEU A 298 -72.44 7.03 20.33
N ASN A 299 -72.41 7.68 21.51
CA ASN A 299 -73.47 7.51 22.52
C ASN A 299 -74.76 8.28 22.17
N HIS A 300 -74.70 9.32 21.33
CA HIS A 300 -75.89 10.05 20.91
C HIS A 300 -76.64 9.37 19.74
N LEU A 301 -75.97 8.47 19.01
CA LEU A 301 -76.56 7.67 17.93
C LEU A 301 -77.21 6.36 18.43
N ILE A 302 -76.82 5.86 19.60
CA ILE A 302 -77.44 4.66 20.20
C ILE A 302 -78.76 5.01 20.92
N LEU A 303 -78.90 6.23 21.47
CA LEU A 303 -80.13 6.67 22.14
C LEU A 303 -81.25 7.15 21.21
N LEU A 304 -81.00 7.32 19.90
CA LEU A 304 -82.04 7.68 18.92
C LEU A 304 -82.64 6.48 18.19
N GLN A 305 -82.24 5.25 18.52
CA GLN A 305 -82.79 4.03 17.92
C GLN A 305 -83.72 3.24 18.86
N GLU A 306 -84.00 3.74 20.07
CA GLU A 306 -84.96 3.16 21.02
C GLU A 306 -86.26 3.97 21.19
N HIS A 307 -86.53 4.98 20.35
CA HIS A 307 -87.79 5.75 20.38
C HIS A 307 -88.57 5.75 19.06
N LEU A 308 -88.38 4.71 18.23
CA LEU A 308 -89.25 4.40 17.09
C LEU A 308 -89.62 2.90 17.08
N LEU A 309 -90.13 2.45 18.23
CA LEU A 309 -91.15 1.40 18.38
C LEU A 309 -92.18 1.90 19.40
#